data_AF-A0A6A0GZA2-F1
#
_entry.id   AF-A0A6A0GZA2-F1
#
_cell.length_a   1.000
_cell.length_b   1.000
_cell.length_c   1.000
_cell.angle_alpha   90.00
_cell.angle_beta   90.00
_cell.angle_gamma   90.00
#
_symmetry.space_group_name_H-M   'P 1'
#
loop_
_entity.id
_entity.type
_entity.pdbx_description
1 polymer ?
#
loop_
_entity_poly.entity_id
_entity_poly.type
_entity_poly.pdbx_seq_one_letter_code
_entity_poly.pdbx_strand_id
1 'polypeptide(L)'
;MKVVRKCVLLQRTKAVEHAYTELQVLRLLQDDPSFAQLKYAFQDELFLYLVMDFIQGGELFFHFNRGGQMSEDHTRFYVGEMVLAVEKLHAVSLVIYS
;
A
#
# COMPACT_ATOMS: atom_id res chain seq x y z
N MET A 1 4.03 11.09 -0.91
CA MET A 1 2.72 11.74 -0.66
C MET A 1 1.77 11.40 -1.81
N LYS A 2 0.61 10.80 -1.51
CA LYS A 2 -0.44 10.50 -2.48
C LYS A 2 -1.54 11.55 -2.37
N VAL A 3 -1.96 12.11 -3.51
CA VAL A 3 -2.98 13.17 -3.60
C VAL A 3 -4.11 12.68 -4.50
N VAL A 4 -5.35 12.71 -4.00
CA VAL A 4 -6.51 12.24 -4.73
C VAL A 4 -7.57 13.34 -4.80
N ARG A 5 -8.09 13.62 -6.01
CA ARG A 5 -9.17 14.60 -6.22
C ARG A 5 -10.51 14.03 -5.77
N LYS A 6 -11.23 14.77 -4.91
CA LYS A 6 -12.55 14.36 -4.41
C LYS A 6 -13.59 14.25 -5.52
N CYS A 7 -13.58 15.15 -6.50
CA CYS A 7 -14.51 15.07 -7.63
C CYS A 7 -14.37 13.76 -8.41
N VAL A 8 -13.14 13.27 -8.59
CA VAL A 8 -12.86 12.00 -9.28
C VAL A 8 -13.25 10.80 -8.43
N LEU A 9 -13.02 10.87 -7.11
CA LEU A 9 -13.47 9.85 -6.16
C LEU A 9 -14.99 9.73 -6.16
N LEU A 10 -15.71 10.85 -6.02
CA LEU A 10 -17.17 10.88 -5.91
C LEU A 10 -17.89 10.45 -7.19
N GLN A 11 -17.27 10.62 -8.36
CA GLN A 11 -17.80 10.11 -9.63
C GLN A 11 -17.87 8.58 -9.68
N ARG A 12 -17.13 7.88 -8.82
CA ARG A 12 -17.07 6.41 -8.79
C ARG A 12 -17.31 5.95 -7.36
N THR A 13 -18.55 5.56 -7.04
CA THR A 13 -18.94 5.07 -5.70
C THR A 13 -17.99 4.00 -5.16
N LYS A 14 -17.58 3.04 -5.99
CA LYS A 14 -16.59 2.01 -5.60
C LYS A 14 -15.22 2.59 -5.23
N ALA A 15 -14.79 3.68 -5.86
CA ALA A 15 -13.50 4.31 -5.58
C ALA A 15 -13.47 4.97 -4.19
N VAL A 16 -14.61 5.47 -3.71
CA VAL A 16 -14.74 6.02 -2.35
C VAL A 16 -14.58 4.91 -1.31
N GLU A 17 -15.27 3.79 -1.50
CA GLU A 17 -15.14 2.62 -0.62
C GLU A 17 -13.70 2.10 -0.61
N HIS A 18 -13.08 1.95 -1.78
CA HIS A 18 -11.67 1.52 -1.87
C HIS A 18 -10.72 2.48 -1.16
N ALA A 19 -10.90 3.78 -1.31
CA ALA A 19 -10.05 4.76 -0.62
C ALA A 19 -10.22 4.68 0.90
N TYR A 20 -11.44 4.42 1.39
CA TYR A 20 -11.69 4.24 2.82
C TYR A 20 -11.06 2.95 3.33
N THR A 21 -11.25 1.82 2.64
CA THR A 21 -10.62 0.54 2.98
C THR A 21 -9.10 0.65 2.99
N GLU A 22 -8.50 1.30 1.99
CA GLU A 22 -7.06 1.53 1.92
C GLU A 22 -6.57 2.30 3.16
N LEU A 23 -7.28 3.35 3.56
CA LEU A 23 -6.93 4.16 4.73
C LEU A 23 -7.05 3.35 6.04
N GLN A 24 -8.07 2.49 6.16
CA GLN A 24 -8.24 1.59 7.31
C GLN A 24 -7.13 0.54 7.40
N VAL A 25 -6.83 -0.12 6.29
CA VAL A 25 -5.74 -1.12 6.22
C VAL A 25 -4.39 -0.49 6.61
N LEU A 26 -4.08 0.69 6.05
CA LEU A 26 -2.83 1.39 6.36
C LEU A 26 -2.73 1.85 7.82
N ARG A 27 -3.87 2.09 8.50
CA ARG A 27 -3.90 2.39 9.93
C ARG A 27 -3.69 1.16 10.80
N LEU A 28 -4.24 0.02 10.41
CA LEU A 28 -4.11 -1.23 11.16
C LEU A 28 -2.70 -1.84 11.03
N LEU A 29 -2.02 -1.58 9.92
CA LEU A 29 -0.67 -2.07 9.64
C LEU A 29 0.44 -1.07 10.05
N GLN A 30 0.12 -0.03 10.82
CA GLN A 30 1.03 1.08 11.10
C GLN A 30 2.31 0.66 11.83
N ASP A 31 2.27 -0.44 12.59
CA ASP A 31 3.41 -0.98 13.35
C ASP A 31 4.23 -2.03 12.59
N ASP A 32 3.87 -2.34 11.34
CA ASP A 32 4.51 -3.41 10.58
C ASP A 32 5.58 -2.88 9.60
N PRO A 33 6.85 -3.32 9.71
CA PRO A 33 7.93 -2.84 8.85
C PRO A 33 7.84 -3.35 7.41
N SER A 34 7.03 -4.39 7.13
CA SER A 34 6.84 -4.90 5.78
C SER A 34 5.97 -3.99 4.90
N PHE A 35 5.33 -2.96 5.49
CA PHE A 35 4.43 -2.03 4.80
C PHE A 35 4.88 -0.58 4.89
N ALA A 36 4.52 0.21 3.89
CA ALA A 36 4.71 1.66 3.93
C ALA A 36 3.78 2.28 4.98
N GLN A 37 4.36 2.92 6.00
CA GLN A 37 3.57 3.45 7.11
C GLN A 37 2.87 4.75 6.69
N LEU A 38 1.61 4.89 7.09
CA LEU A 38 0.86 6.13 7.01
C LEU A 38 1.23 7.01 8.20
N LYS A 39 1.86 8.17 7.94
CA LYS A 39 2.22 9.15 8.98
C LYS A 39 1.07 10.12 9.25
N TYR A 40 0.46 10.63 8.18
CA TYR A 40 -0.66 11.57 8.27
C TYR A 40 -1.67 11.33 7.17
N ALA A 41 -2.95 11.55 7.49
CA ALA A 41 -4.02 11.58 6.52
C ALA A 41 -4.92 12.78 6.81
N PHE A 42 -5.09 13.65 5.81
CA PHE A 42 -5.92 14.85 5.92
C PHE A 42 -6.57 15.17 4.58
N GLN A 43 -7.54 16.07 4.58
CA GLN A 43 -8.28 16.45 3.38
C GLN A 43 -8.63 17.94 3.44
N ASP A 44 -8.74 18.56 2.27
CA ASP A 44 -9.34 19.88 2.10
C ASP A 44 -10.65 19.76 1.29
N GLU A 45 -11.22 20.87 0.82
CA GLU A 45 -12.48 20.86 0.07
C GLU A 45 -12.41 20.07 -1.24
N LEU A 46 -11.23 19.94 -1.85
CA LEU A 46 -11.05 19.41 -3.20
C LEU A 46 -10.23 18.11 -3.26
N PHE A 47 -9.41 17.85 -2.24
CA PHE A 47 -8.39 16.80 -2.24
C PHE A 47 -8.34 15.99 -0.93
N LEU A 48 -7.92 14.74 -1.08
CA LEU A 48 -7.50 13.84 -0.01
C LEU A 48 -5.98 13.66 -0.09
N TYR A 49 -5.29 13.80 1.04
CA TYR A 49 -3.84 13.71 1.17
C TYR A 49 -3.48 12.54 2.09
N LEU A 50 -2.64 11.64 1.57
CA LEU A 50 -2.05 10.53 2.33
C LEU A 50 -0.53 10.70 2.36
N VAL A 51 0.00 10.96 3.55
CA VAL A 51 1.43 11.11 3.80
C VAL A 51 1.95 9.78 4.32
N MET A 52 2.78 9.14 3.50
CA MET A 52 3.36 7.83 3.77
C MET A 52 4.88 7.91 3.69
N ASP A 53 5.55 6.91 4.27
CA ASP A 53 7.00 6.77 4.17
C ASP A 53 7.47 6.75 2.72
N PHE A 54 8.58 7.45 2.47
CA PHE A 54 9.26 7.43 1.18
C PHE A 54 10.22 6.24 1.16
N ILE A 55 9.86 5.21 0.40
CA ILE A 55 10.71 4.04 0.21
C ILE A 55 11.63 4.30 -0.99
N GLN A 56 12.91 4.51 -0.70
CA GLN A 56 13.95 4.65 -1.72
C GLN A 56 14.28 3.26 -2.30
N GLY A 57 14.39 3.17 -3.62
CA GLY A 57 14.69 1.91 -4.30
C GLY A 57 13.82 1.63 -5.52
N GLY A 58 12.69 2.33 -5.66
CA GLY A 58 11.79 2.14 -6.79
C GLY A 58 11.05 0.79 -6.74
N GLU A 59 10.38 0.44 -7.82
CA GLU A 59 9.57 -0.78 -7.90
C GLU A 59 10.44 -2.02 -8.12
N LEU A 60 10.11 -3.13 -7.48
CA LEU A 60 10.81 -4.41 -7.68
C LEU A 60 10.81 -4.84 -9.16
N PHE A 61 9.74 -4.55 -9.90
CA PHE A 61 9.64 -4.82 -11.33
C PHE A 61 10.68 -4.07 -12.18
N PHE A 62 11.05 -2.85 -11.77
CA PHE A 62 12.11 -2.11 -12.44
C PHE A 62 13.46 -2.85 -12.35
N HIS A 63 13.75 -3.44 -11.19
CA HIS A 63 14.95 -4.25 -10.98
C HIS A 63 14.91 -5.55 -11.78
N PHE A 64 13.76 -6.20 -11.89
CA PHE A 64 13.59 -7.37 -12.76
C PHE A 64 13.81 -7.03 -14.23
N ASN A 65 13.26 -5.92 -14.72
CA ASN A 65 13.39 -5.55 -16.13
C ASN A 65 14.79 -5.07 -16.53
N ARG A 66 15.51 -4.38 -15.65
CA ARG A 66 16.87 -3.89 -15.94
C ARG A 66 17.97 -4.91 -15.64
N GLY A 67 17.79 -5.71 -14.60
CA GLY A 67 18.81 -6.63 -14.08
C GLY A 67 18.80 -8.03 -14.70
N GLY A 68 17.79 -8.37 -15.50
CA GLY A 68 17.61 -9.74 -16.00
C GLY A 68 17.14 -10.68 -14.89
N GLN A 69 17.61 -11.93 -14.88
CA GLN A 69 17.25 -12.90 -13.85
C GLN A 69 17.95 -12.59 -12.52
N MET A 70 17.16 -12.37 -11.47
CA MET A 70 17.69 -12.36 -10.10
C MET A 70 18.13 -13.76 -9.69
N SER A 71 19.22 -13.84 -8.94
CA SER A 71 19.66 -15.08 -8.32
C SER A 71 18.54 -15.69 -7.46
N GLU A 72 18.53 -17.01 -7.35
CA GLU A 72 17.56 -17.75 -6.53
C GLU A 72 17.46 -17.21 -5.10
N ASP A 73 18.58 -16.83 -4.46
CA ASP A 73 18.58 -16.35 -3.08
C ASP A 73 17.84 -15.02 -2.90
N HIS A 74 18.11 -14.03 -3.77
CA HIS A 74 17.36 -12.78 -3.76
C HIS A 74 15.87 -13.02 -4.05
N THR A 75 15.54 -13.86 -5.03
CA THR A 75 14.15 -14.20 -5.36
C THR A 75 13.43 -14.82 -4.17
N ARG A 76 14.06 -15.78 -3.50
CA ARG A 76 13.53 -16.44 -2.29
C ARG A 76 13.25 -15.44 -1.18
N PHE A 77 14.17 -14.50 -0.95
CA PHE A 77 14.00 -13.45 0.06
C PHE A 77 12.79 -12.57 -0.24
N TYR A 78 12.69 -11.99 -1.45
CA TYR A 78 11.58 -11.10 -1.79
C TYR A 78 10.23 -11.84 -1.82
N VAL A 79 10.20 -13.07 -2.34
CA VAL A 79 8.98 -13.88 -2.33
C VAL A 79 8.57 -14.22 -0.89
N GLY A 80 9.53 -14.55 -0.01
CA GLY A 80 9.25 -14.78 1.41
C GLY A 80 8.61 -13.56 2.08
N GLU A 81 9.19 -12.38 1.91
CA GLU A 81 8.63 -11.13 2.44
C GLU A 81 7.25 -10.82 1.85
N MET A 82 7.04 -11.05 0.54
CA MET A 82 5.74 -10.89 -0.09
C MET A 82 4.68 -11.81 0.50
N VAL A 83 5.01 -13.08 0.74
CA VAL A 83 4.08 -14.05 1.33
C VAL A 83 3.70 -13.64 2.75
N LEU A 84 4.69 -13.25 3.56
CA LEU A 84 4.44 -12.75 4.93
C LEU A 84 3.57 -11.49 4.95
N ALA A 85 3.82 -10.55 4.03
CA ALA A 85 2.98 -9.37 3.90
C ALA A 85 1.54 -9.74 3.52
N VAL A 86 1.34 -10.63 2.55
CA VAL A 86 0.00 -11.07 2.13
C VAL A 86 -0.74 -11.79 3.26
N GLU A 87 -0.06 -12.64 4.03
CA GLU A 87 -0.65 -13.31 5.20
C GLU A 87 -1.19 -12.31 6.23
N LYS A 88 -0.38 -11.31 6.60
CA LYS A 88 -0.79 -10.23 7.50
C LYS A 88 -1.95 -9.42 6.94
N LEU A 89 -1.90 -9.11 5.65
CA LEU A 89 -2.98 -8.38 4.97
C LEU A 89 -4.29 -9.17 5.00
N HIS A 90 -4.25 -10.48 4.78
CA HIS A 90 -5.43 -11.33 4.89
C HIS A 90 -5.99 -11.36 6.32
N ALA A 91 -5.13 -11.42 7.34
CA ALA A 91 -5.58 -11.33 8.74
C ALA A 91 -6.31 -10.01 9.03
N VAL A 92 -5.78 -8.88 8.55
CA VAL A 92 -6.41 -7.56 8.69
C VAL A 92 -7.70 -7.44 7.88
N SER A 93 -7.73 -7.96 6.65
CA SER A 93 -8.90 -7.94 5.78
C SER A 93 -10.06 -8.71 6.41
N LEU A 94 -9.80 -9.90 6.97
CA LEU A 94 -10.81 -10.68 7.69
C LEU A 94 -11.44 -9.88 8.84
N VAL A 95 -10.67 -9.07 9.57
CA VAL A 95 -11.17 -8.20 10.66
C VAL A 95 -12.02 -7.03 10.13
N ILE A 96 -11.74 -6.53 8.92
CA ILE A 96 -12.48 -5.40 8.32
C ILE A 96 -13.85 -5.86 7.77
N TYR A 97 -13.98 -7.12 7.35
CA TYR A 97 -15.20 -7.67 6.75
C TYR A 97 -16.04 -8.55 7.69
N SER A 98 -15.63 -8.73 8.95
CA SER A 98 -16.37 -9.44 10.01
C SER A 98 -17.25 -8.51 10.84
#